data_AF-A0A3M9N768-F1
#
_entry.id   AF-A0A3M9N768-F1
#
_cell.length_a   1.000
_cell.length_b   1.000
_cell.length_c   1.000
_cell.angle_alpha   90.00
_cell.angle_beta   90.00
_cell.angle_gamma   90.00
#
_symmetry.space_group_name_H-M   'P 1'
#
loop_
_entity.id
_entity.type
_entity.pdbx_description
1 polymer ?
#
loop_
_entity_poly.entity_id
_entity_poly.type
_entity_poly.pdbx_seq_one_letter_code
_entity_poly.pdbx_strand_id
1 'polypeptide(L)'
;MMNEQLKVELELLTSPGDDIVEMLEHLEMPQLTFAQCIDVSLTEVQNIISGKEAITANTASKLEKVFGISSKYWLNREKNYRIKLLEINQKIDGTI
;
A
#
# COMPACT_ATOMS: atom_id res chain seq x y z
N MET A 1 11.77 -14.33 21.99
CA MET A 1 11.23 -13.13 22.66
C MET A 1 10.05 -12.65 21.82
N MET A 2 8.89 -12.32 22.42
CA MET A 2 7.66 -11.92 21.71
C MET A 2 7.90 -10.77 20.71
N ASN A 3 8.74 -9.81 21.09
CA ASN A 3 9.06 -8.64 20.24
C ASN A 3 9.82 -8.99 18.95
N GLU A 4 10.59 -10.07 18.93
CA GLU A 4 11.29 -10.50 17.70
C GLU A 4 10.32 -11.15 16.70
N GLN A 5 9.30 -11.87 17.19
CA GLN A 5 8.28 -12.45 16.32
C GLN A 5 7.38 -11.37 15.69
N LEU A 6 7.02 -10.34 16.46
CA LEU A 6 6.19 -9.22 15.98
C LEU A 6 6.91 -8.35 14.95
N LYS A 7 8.23 -8.16 15.08
CA LYS A 7 9.05 -7.48 14.06
C LYS A 7 9.05 -8.25 12.75
N VAL A 8 9.23 -9.58 12.80
CA VAL A 8 9.15 -10.44 11.61
C VAL A 8 7.76 -10.37 10.98
N GLU A 9 6.69 -10.36 11.80
CA GLU A 9 5.32 -10.20 11.30
C GLU A 9 5.11 -8.85 10.59
N LEU A 10 5.70 -7.77 11.12
CA LEU A 10 5.66 -6.45 10.49
C LEU A 10 6.42 -6.41 9.16
N GLU A 11 7.61 -7.01 9.10
CA GLU A 11 8.44 -7.07 7.89
C GLU A 11 7.78 -7.87 6.75
N LEU A 12 6.99 -8.89 7.11
CA LEU A 12 6.25 -9.70 6.14
C LEU A 12 4.88 -9.11 5.76
N LEU A 13 4.46 -8.01 6.39
CA LEU A 13 3.18 -7.38 6.10
C LEU A 13 3.23 -6.62 4.77
N THR A 14 2.74 -7.25 3.71
CA THR A 14 2.60 -6.61 2.40
C THR A 14 1.57 -5.49 2.44
N SER A 15 2.00 -4.31 2.02
CA SER A 15 1.15 -3.14 1.80
C SER A 15 0.47 -3.19 0.42
N PRO A 16 -0.62 -2.44 0.21
CA PRO A 16 -1.16 -2.21 -1.13
C PRO A 16 -0.14 -1.50 -2.05
N GLY A 17 0.85 -0.83 -1.48
CA GLY A 17 1.95 -0.23 -2.23
C GLY A 17 2.86 -1.27 -2.88
N ASP A 18 3.08 -2.40 -2.22
CA ASP A 18 3.84 -3.53 -2.79
C ASP A 18 3.09 -4.15 -3.98
N ASP A 19 1.76 -4.30 -3.86
CA ASP A 19 0.91 -4.75 -4.97
C ASP A 19 1.02 -3.78 -6.18
N ILE A 20 1.09 -2.46 -5.94
CA ILE A 20 1.26 -1.47 -7.00
C ILE A 20 2.63 -1.63 -7.67
N VAL A 21 3.70 -1.85 -6.90
CA VAL A 21 5.05 -2.05 -7.45
C VAL A 21 5.09 -3.28 -8.34
N GLU A 22 4.54 -4.42 -7.87
CA GLU A 22 4.48 -5.66 -8.66
C GLU A 22 3.72 -5.46 -9.98
N MET A 23 2.59 -4.72 -9.94
CA MET A 23 1.84 -4.38 -11.15
C MET A 23 2.62 -3.49 -12.10
N LEU A 24 3.38 -2.51 -11.59
CA LEU A 24 4.21 -1.64 -12.41
C LEU A 24 5.38 -2.40 -13.06
N GLU A 25 6.01 -3.31 -12.32
CA GLU A 25 7.06 -4.19 -12.84
C GLU A 25 6.51 -5.11 -13.93
N HIS A 26 5.34 -5.71 -13.70
CA HIS A 26 4.67 -6.56 -14.70
C HIS A 26 4.31 -5.81 -15.99
N LEU A 27 3.94 -4.53 -15.87
CA LEU A 27 3.61 -3.67 -17.01
C LEU A 27 4.84 -2.97 -17.61
N GLU A 28 6.04 -3.22 -17.11
CA GLU A 28 7.29 -2.51 -17.45
C GLU A 28 7.11 -0.97 -17.39
N MET A 29 6.29 -0.50 -16.45
CA MET A 29 5.88 0.90 -16.34
C MET A 29 6.69 1.63 -15.26
N PRO A 30 7.46 2.67 -15.61
CA PRO A 30 8.17 3.47 -14.62
C PRO A 30 7.21 4.21 -13.67
N GLN A 31 7.57 4.33 -12.39
CA GLN A 31 6.77 5.06 -11.38
C GLN A 31 6.47 6.51 -11.80
N LEU A 32 7.40 7.17 -12.51
CA LEU A 32 7.19 8.51 -13.05
C LEU A 32 6.05 8.54 -14.09
N THR A 33 6.02 7.56 -14.98
CA THR A 33 4.95 7.43 -15.99
C THR A 33 3.62 7.14 -15.31
N PHE A 34 3.62 6.24 -14.31
CA PHE A 34 2.44 5.97 -13.51
C PHE A 34 1.91 7.23 -12.79
N ALA A 35 2.79 8.02 -12.17
CA ALA A 35 2.43 9.28 -11.51
C ALA A 35 1.73 10.24 -12.48
N GLN A 36 2.23 10.35 -13.72
CA GLN A 36 1.61 11.12 -14.78
C GLN A 36 0.24 10.54 -15.20
N CYS A 37 0.10 9.21 -15.30
CA CYS A 37 -1.16 8.55 -15.64
C CYS A 37 -2.27 8.84 -14.62
N ILE A 38 -1.92 8.91 -13.33
CA ILE A 38 -2.87 9.17 -12.26
C ILE A 38 -2.91 10.64 -11.84
N ASP A 39 -2.24 11.55 -12.55
CA ASP A 39 -2.23 12.99 -12.28
C ASP A 39 -1.89 13.32 -10.82
N VAL A 40 -0.73 12.84 -10.36
CA VAL A 40 -0.12 13.17 -9.05
C VAL A 40 1.40 13.29 -9.21
N SER A 41 2.08 13.86 -8.22
CA SER A 41 3.54 13.93 -8.21
C SER A 41 4.20 12.56 -7.99
N LEU A 42 5.44 12.40 -8.45
CA LEU A 42 6.23 11.20 -8.16
C LEU A 42 6.39 10.97 -6.64
N THR A 43 6.47 12.05 -5.86
CA THR A 43 6.55 11.97 -4.40
C THR A 43 5.29 11.39 -3.78
N GLU A 44 4.10 11.78 -4.26
CA GLU A 44 2.83 11.18 -3.81
C GLU A 44 2.77 9.68 -4.14
N VAL A 45 3.19 9.28 -5.35
CA VAL A 45 3.30 7.85 -5.69
C VAL A 45 4.24 7.12 -4.74
N GLN A 46 5.41 7.67 -4.44
CA GLN A 46 6.37 7.05 -3.51
C GLN A 46 5.83 6.94 -2.08
N ASN A 47 5.05 7.92 -1.62
CA ASN A 47 4.40 7.87 -0.32
C ASN A 47 3.31 6.81 -0.26
N ILE A 48 2.53 6.63 -1.33
CA ILE A 48 1.55 5.56 -1.46
C ILE A 48 2.25 4.19 -1.47
N ILE A 49 3.29 4.04 -2.30
CA ILE A 49 4.06 2.78 -2.41
C ILE A 49 4.71 2.40 -1.07
N SER A 50 5.27 3.37 -0.34
CA SER A 50 5.87 3.12 0.97
C SER A 50 4.86 2.95 2.11
N GLY A 51 3.55 3.01 1.83
CA GLY A 51 2.50 2.91 2.84
C GLY A 51 2.41 4.12 3.78
N LYS A 52 3.17 5.19 3.53
CA LYS A 52 3.08 6.46 4.30
C LYS A 52 1.75 7.17 4.08
N GLU A 53 1.26 7.16 2.85
CA GLU A 53 -0.06 7.67 2.50
C GLU A 53 -1.02 6.53 2.24
N ALA A 54 -2.27 6.72 2.63
CA ALA A 54 -3.33 5.73 2.43
C ALA A 54 -3.89 5.83 1.00
N ILE A 55 -4.28 4.68 0.44
CA ILE A 55 -5.07 4.67 -0.80
C ILE A 55 -6.47 5.23 -0.51
N THR A 56 -6.72 6.45 -0.97
CA THR A 56 -8.04 7.09 -0.88
C THR A 56 -9.00 6.56 -1.95
N ALA A 57 -10.29 6.86 -1.86
CA ALA A 57 -11.26 6.51 -2.91
C ALA A 57 -10.91 7.14 -4.27
N ASN A 58 -10.36 8.36 -4.27
CA ASN A 58 -9.90 9.01 -5.50
C ASN A 58 -8.69 8.28 -6.10
N THR A 59 -7.72 7.91 -5.26
CA THR A 59 -6.57 7.11 -5.67
C THR A 59 -7.02 5.75 -6.22
N ALA A 60 -7.89 5.04 -5.50
CA ALA A 60 -8.43 3.75 -5.93
C ALA A 60 -9.14 3.83 -7.30
N SER A 61 -9.89 4.90 -7.56
CA SER A 61 -10.51 5.14 -8.88
C SER A 61 -9.50 5.34 -9.99
N LYS A 62 -8.38 6.01 -9.69
CA LYS A 62 -7.26 6.16 -10.63
C LYS A 62 -6.55 4.82 -10.88
N LEU A 63 -6.31 4.03 -9.81
CA LEU A 63 -5.73 2.67 -9.92
C LEU A 63 -6.59 1.74 -10.76
N GLU A 64 -7.91 1.79 -10.61
CA GLU A 64 -8.84 1.00 -11.42
C GLU A 64 -8.74 1.31 -12.91
N LYS A 65 -8.58 2.59 -13.26
CA LYS A 65 -8.43 3.00 -14.66
C LYS A 65 -7.10 2.54 -15.27
N VAL A 66 -6.03 2.48 -14.48
CA VAL A 66 -4.69 2.08 -14.96
C VAL A 66 -4.55 0.55 -14.99
N PHE A 67 -4.97 -0.13 -13.92
CA PHE A 67 -4.72 -1.56 -13.72
C PHE A 67 -5.92 -2.46 -14.05
N GLY A 68 -7.11 -1.90 -14.27
CA GLY A 68 -8.33 -2.67 -14.53
C GLY A 68 -8.87 -3.41 -13.30
N ILE A 69 -8.31 -3.16 -12.11
CA ILE A 69 -8.71 -3.79 -10.85
C ILE A 69 -9.63 -2.83 -10.08
N SER A 70 -10.82 -3.29 -9.70
CA SER A 70 -11.86 -2.43 -9.11
C SER A 70 -11.37 -1.55 -7.95
N SER A 71 -11.87 -0.32 -7.84
CA SER A 71 -11.57 0.59 -6.72
C SER A 71 -11.86 -0.05 -5.36
N LYS A 72 -12.92 -0.86 -5.29
CA LYS A 72 -13.31 -1.61 -4.09
C LYS A 72 -12.23 -2.58 -3.63
N TYR A 73 -11.53 -3.23 -4.56
CA TYR A 73 -10.42 -4.13 -4.23
C TYR A 73 -9.30 -3.37 -3.52
N TRP A 74 -8.86 -2.24 -4.10
CA TRP A 74 -7.80 -1.40 -3.53
C TRP A 74 -8.17 -0.86 -2.14
N LEU A 75 -9.40 -0.37 -1.98
CA LEU A 75 -9.88 0.11 -0.68
C LEU A 75 -9.95 -1.00 0.37
N ASN A 76 -10.33 -2.21 -0.02
CA ASN A 76 -10.33 -3.35 0.89
C ASN A 76 -8.91 -3.78 1.28
N ARG A 77 -7.96 -3.77 0.34
CA ARG A 77 -6.54 -4.05 0.61
C ARG A 77 -5.96 -3.02 1.59
N GLU A 78 -6.20 -1.74 1.34
CA GLU A 78 -5.80 -0.65 2.24
C GLU A 78 -6.36 -0.83 3.64
N LYS A 79 -7.67 -1.06 3.74
CA LYS A 79 -8.33 -1.28 5.03
C LYS A 79 -7.68 -2.43 5.80
N ASN A 80 -7.50 -3.58 5.15
CA ASN A 80 -6.95 -4.78 5.80
C ASN A 80 -5.50 -4.56 6.25
N TYR A 81 -4.68 -3.92 5.40
CA TYR A 81 -3.31 -3.56 5.75
C TYR A 81 -3.24 -2.65 6.97
N ARG A 82 -4.04 -1.57 7.01
CA ARG A 82 -4.05 -0.62 8.14
C ARG A 82 -4.50 -1.24 9.44
N ILE A 83 -5.53 -2.10 9.41
CA ILE A 83 -5.98 -2.84 10.60
C ILE A 83 -4.84 -3.72 11.12
N LYS A 84 -4.20 -4.49 10.24
CA LYS A 84 -3.13 -5.40 10.62
C LYS A 84 -1.89 -4.67 11.15
N LEU A 85 -1.52 -3.57 10.51
CA LEU A 85 -0.44 -2.70 10.94
C LEU A 85 -0.70 -2.13 12.34
N LEU A 86 -1.92 -1.67 12.60
CA LEU A 86 -2.32 -1.17 13.91
C LEU A 86 -2.24 -2.26 15.00
N GLU A 87 -2.76 -3.46 14.71
CA GLU A 87 -2.70 -4.60 15.64
C GLU A 87 -1.26 -4.97 16.01
N ILE A 88 -0.35 -5.01 15.03
CA ILE A 88 1.06 -5.33 15.26
C ILE A 88 1.72 -4.24 16.11
N ASN A 89 1.50 -2.96 15.76
CA ASN A 89 2.07 -1.84 16.52
C ASN A 89 1.57 -1.82 17.97
N GLN A 90 0.28 -2.06 18.20
CA GLN A 90 -0.28 -2.11 19.57
C GLN A 90 0.34 -3.22 20.42
N LYS A 91 0.64 -4.38 19.82
CA LYS A 91 1.34 -5.49 20.50
C LYS A 91 2.79 -5.16 20.78
N ILE A 92 3.47 -4.44 19.88
CA ILE A 92 4.85 -3.97 20.07
C ILE A 92 4.91 -2.93 21.21
N ASP A 93 3.96 -2.00 21.23
CA ASP A 93 3.85 -0.94 22.23
C ASP A 93 3.36 -1.44 23.61
N GLY A 94 2.99 -2.73 23.71
CA GLY A 94 2.49 -3.35 24.95
C GLY A 94 1.12 -2.84 25.39
N THR A 95 0.32 -2.30 24.45
CA THR A 95 -1.01 -1.74 24.73
C THR A 95 -2.11 -2.82 24.68
N ILE A 96 -1.77 -4.07 24.33
CA ILE A 96 -2.63 -5.26 24.35
C ILE A 96 -1.81 -6.46 24.82
#